data_AF-A0A2G9RPU7-F1
#
_entry.id   AF-A0A2G9RPU7-F1
#
_cell.length_a   1.000
_cell.length_b   1.000
_cell.length_c   1.000
_cell.angle_alpha   90.00
_cell.angle_beta   90.00
_cell.angle_gamma   90.00
#
_symmetry.space_group_name_H-M   'P 1'
#
loop_
_entity.id
_entity.type
_entity.pdbx_description
1 polymer ?
#
loop_
_entity_poly.entity_id
_entity_poly.type
_entity_poly.pdbx_seq_one_letter_code
_entity_poly.pdbx_strand_id
1 'polypeptide(L)' 'MHSHFMVSPKSTYKHTFTLLPLLAYNREKREIALDGKLKHEDTNLASSTLLKEGIDRTVMGILVDYKIKVTLTVSG' A
#
# COMPACT_ATOMS: atom_id res chain seq x y z
N MET A 1 -14.85 4.18 -13.56
CA MET A 1 -14.37 5.12 -14.61
C MET A 1 -13.04 5.69 -14.17
N HIS A 2 -11.95 5.41 -14.90
CA HIS A 2 -10.65 6.05 -14.61
C HIS A 2 -10.65 7.42 -15.27
N SER A 3 -10.87 8.48 -14.49
CA SER A 3 -10.70 9.85 -14.94
C SER A 3 -9.23 10.12 -15.23
N HIS A 4 -8.91 10.47 -16.48
CA HIS A 4 -7.58 10.94 -16.86
C HIS A 4 -7.47 12.41 -16.50
N PHE A 5 -6.54 12.74 -15.60
CA PHE A 5 -6.27 14.13 -15.21
C PHE A 5 -5.05 14.63 -15.96
N MET A 6 -5.27 15.57 -16.88
CA MET A 6 -4.21 16.20 -17.65
C MET A 6 -3.86 17.56 -17.03
N VAL A 7 -2.58 17.92 -17.04
CA VAL A 7 -2.09 19.22 -16.57
C VAL A 7 -1.54 19.98 -17.77
N SER A 8 -2.10 21.14 -18.06
CA SER A 8 -1.64 22.01 -19.14
C SER A 8 -0.29 22.67 -18.82
N PRO A 9 0.49 23.08 -19.84
CA PRO A 9 1.69 23.87 -19.62
C PRO A 9 1.40 25.12 -18.78
N LYS A 10 2.28 25.43 -17.83
CA LYS A 10 2.20 26.60 -16.93
C LYS A 10 0.91 26.65 -16.08
N SER A 11 0.23 25.53 -15.86
CA SER A 11 -0.90 25.44 -14.92
C SER A 11 -0.57 24.55 -13.72
N THR A 12 -1.42 24.63 -12.69
CA THR A 12 -1.34 23.79 -11.49
C THR A 12 -2.61 22.95 -11.38
N TYR A 13 -2.48 21.72 -10.91
CA TYR A 13 -3.59 20.81 -10.68
C TYR A 13 -3.57 20.30 -9.24
N LYS A 14 -4.74 20.26 -8.59
CA LYS A 14 -4.90 19.75 -7.23
C LYS A 14 -6.12 18.83 -7.17
N HIS A 15 -5.93 17.64 -6.61
CA HIS A 15 -7.00 16.66 -6.43
C HIS A 15 -6.76 15.80 -5.21
N THR A 16 -7.84 15.36 -4.57
CA THR A 16 -7.80 14.44 -3.43
C THR A 16 -8.29 13.08 -3.90
N PHE A 17 -7.41 12.09 -3.81
CA PHE A 17 -7.75 10.69 -4.07
C PHE A 17 -8.02 9.97 -2.75
N THR A 18 -9.08 9.16 -2.73
CA THR A 18 -9.38 8.25 -1.62
C THR A 18 -9.05 6.83 -2.05
N LEU A 19 -8.23 6.13 -1.26
CA LEU A 19 -7.85 4.74 -1.48
C LEU A 19 -8.38 3.89 -0.31
N LEU A 20 -8.85 2.67 -0.62
CA LEU A 20 -9.37 1.75 0.36
C LEU A 20 -8.67 0.39 0.24
N PRO A 21 -7.51 0.19 0.92
CA PRO A 21 -6.71 -1.01 0.79
C PRO A 21 -7.30 -2.16 1.63
N LEU A 22 -8.31 -2.85 1.11
CA LEU A 22 -8.97 -3.96 1.81
C LEU A 22 -8.49 -5.33 1.31
N LEU A 23 -8.38 -6.28 2.23
CA LEU A 23 -8.11 -7.68 1.87
C LEU A 23 -9.17 -8.25 0.93
N ALA A 24 -10.44 -7.86 1.08
CA ALA A 24 -11.54 -8.32 0.23
C ALA A 24 -11.26 -8.18 -1.27
N TYR A 25 -10.59 -7.10 -1.68
CA TYR A 25 -10.21 -6.84 -3.09
C TYR A 25 -8.86 -7.44 -3.50
N ASN A 26 -8.19 -8.15 -2.60
CA ASN A 26 -6.87 -8.73 -2.81
C ASN A 26 -6.81 -10.23 -2.51
N ARG A 27 -7.93 -10.89 -2.17
CA ARG A 27 -7.98 -12.30 -1.74
C ARG A 27 -7.39 -13.29 -2.75
N GLU A 28 -7.48 -13.00 -4.05
CA GLU A 28 -6.95 -13.87 -5.12
C GLU A 28 -5.47 -13.60 -5.45
N LYS A 29 -4.89 -12.51 -4.93
CA LYS A 29 -3.49 -12.18 -5.15
C LYS A 29 -2.61 -13.08 -4.29
N ARG A 30 -1.56 -13.61 -4.90
CA ARG A 30 -0.50 -14.33 -4.20
C ARG A 30 0.49 -13.33 -3.59
N GLU A 31 1.30 -13.81 -2.65
CA GLU A 31 2.45 -13.07 -2.10
C GLU A 31 2.07 -11.78 -1.33
N ILE A 32 0.84 -11.71 -0.82
CA ILE A 32 0.43 -10.65 0.10
C ILE A 32 0.64 -11.10 1.54
N ALA A 33 1.26 -10.24 2.35
CA ALA A 33 1.37 -10.47 3.79
C ALA A 33 -0.01 -10.27 4.45
N LEU A 34 -0.43 -11.24 5.25
CA LEU A 34 -1.68 -11.21 6.02
C LEU A 34 -1.36 -11.30 7.51
N ASP A 35 -2.24 -10.76 8.34
CA ASP A 35 -2.19 -11.02 9.77
C ASP A 35 -2.38 -12.53 10.04
N GLY A 36 -1.86 -13.00 11.17
CA GLY A 36 -2.03 -14.38 11.60
C GLY A 36 -3.53 -14.74 11.70
N LYS A 37 -3.89 -15.93 11.21
CA LYS A 37 -5.26 -16.45 11.28
C LYS A 37 -5.34 -17.56 12.32
N LEU A 38 -6.24 -17.41 13.30
CA LEU A 38 -6.55 -18.48 14.24
C LEU A 38 -7.73 -19.31 13.71
N LYS A 39 -7.50 -20.61 13.50
CA LYS A 39 -8.51 -21.58 13.00
C LYS A 39 -9.21 -21.08 11.72
N HIS A 40 -10.47 -20.65 11.84
CA HIS A 40 -11.33 -20.24 10.73
C HIS A 40 -11.67 -18.76 10.76
N GLU A 41 -11.08 -17.98 11.67
CA GLU A 41 -11.33 -16.54 11.77
C GLU A 41 -10.96 -15.81 10.47
N ASP A 42 -11.62 -14.69 10.24
CA ASP A 42 -11.20 -13.78 9.20
C ASP A 42 -9.82 -13.19 9.54
N THR A 43 -9.09 -12.79 8.51
CA THR A 43 -7.82 -12.08 8.66
C THR A 43 -7.88 -10.79 7.85
N ASN A 44 -6.88 -9.93 8.04
CA ASN A 44 -6.70 -8.69 7.30
C ASN A 44 -5.35 -8.71 6.57
N LEU A 45 -5.09 -7.66 5.80
CA LEU A 45 -3.72 -7.40 5.34
C LEU A 45 -2.83 -7.20 6.57
N ALA A 46 -1.60 -7.70 6.52
CA ALA A 46 -0.69 -7.63 7.66
C ALA A 46 -0.44 -6.18 8.10
N SER A 47 -0.39 -5.92 9.40
CA SER A 47 -0.02 -4.59 9.91
C SER A 47 1.45 -4.23 9.60
N SER A 48 1.77 -2.93 9.51
CA SER A 48 3.17 -2.47 9.43
C SER A 48 3.97 -2.95 10.65
N THR A 49 5.21 -3.40 10.41
CA THR A 49 6.11 -3.79 11.49
C THR A 49 6.85 -2.57 12.05
N LEU A 50 6.63 -2.28 13.33
CA LEU A 50 7.36 -1.22 14.04
C LEU A 50 8.71 -1.77 14.54
N LEU A 51 9.80 -1.17 14.10
CA LEU A 51 11.14 -1.47 14.61
C LEU A 51 11.49 -0.47 15.72
N LYS A 52 11.92 -0.98 16.88
CA LYS A 52 12.38 -0.12 17.97
C LYS A 52 13.74 0.48 17.62
N GLU A 53 13.90 1.77 17.87
CA GLU A 53 15.18 2.48 17.68
C GLU A 53 16.31 1.77 18.44
N GLY A 54 17.46 1.59 17.76
CA GLY A 54 18.63 0.91 18.32
C GLY A 54 18.60 -0.62 18.23
N ILE A 55 17.52 -1.24 17.71
CA ILE A 55 17.54 -2.64 17.31
C ILE A 55 18.10 -2.73 15.89
N ASP A 56 19.16 -3.52 15.74
CA ASP A 56 19.78 -3.82 14.46
C ASP A 56 18.77 -4.48 13.50
N ARG A 57 18.88 -4.19 12.19
CA ARG A 57 17.99 -4.73 11.14
C ARG A 57 18.19 -6.23 10.88
N THR A 58 18.88 -6.91 11.78
CA THR A 58 19.14 -8.35 11.79
C THR A 58 17.96 -9.17 12.33
N VAL A 59 16.81 -8.52 12.58
CA VAL A 59 15.56 -9.20 12.93
C VAL A 59 15.19 -10.19 11.83
N MET A 60 15.18 -11.48 12.18
CA MET A 60 14.71 -12.55 11.30
C MET A 60 13.18 -12.64 11.36
N GLY A 61 12.52 -12.50 10.21
CA GLY A 61 11.07 -12.56 10.09
C GLY A 61 10.57 -11.85 8.84
N ILE A 62 9.24 -11.76 8.71
CA ILE A 62 8.60 -10.96 7.66
C ILE A 62 8.36 -9.56 8.22
N LEU A 63 9.08 -8.57 7.67
CA LEU A 63 8.85 -7.16 7.96
C LEU A 63 7.90 -6.60 6.89
N VAL A 64 6.81 -5.99 7.33
CA VAL A 64 5.79 -5.42 6.45
C VAL A 64 5.83 -3.90 6.55
N ASP A 65 5.84 -3.23 5.40
CA ASP A 65 5.78 -1.78 5.29
C ASP A 65 4.79 -1.37 4.20
N TYR A 66 4.08 -0.26 4.42
CA TYR A 66 3.14 0.29 3.45
C TYR A 66 3.64 1.62 2.93
N LYS A 67 3.51 1.81 1.62
CA LYS A 67 3.82 3.08 0.95
C LYS A 67 2.71 3.49 0.00
N ILE A 68 2.44 4.79 -0.05
CA ILE A 68 1.64 5.40 -1.11
C ILE A 68 2.59 5.86 -2.22
N LYS A 69 2.41 5.32 -3.43
CA LYS A 69 3.18 5.73 -4.61
C LYS A 69 2.31 6.58 -5.53
N VAL A 70 2.68 7.85 -5.69
CA VAL A 70 2.11 8.73 -6.72
C VAL A 70 2.99 8.64 -7.96
N THR A 71 2.40 8.28 -9.10
CA THR A 71 3.11 8.21 -10.39
C THR A 71 2.48 9.22 -11.34
N LEU A 72 3.32 10.10 -11.91
CA LEU A 72 2.93 11.05 -12.95
C LEU A 72 3.55 10.58 -14.27
N THR A 73 2.73 10.49 -15.32
CA THR A 73 3.20 10.16 -16.66
C THR A 73 3.28 11.45 -17.48
N VAL A 74 4.46 11.74 -18.04
CA VAL A 74 4.70 12.93 -18.87
C VAL A 74 5.07 12.45 -20.26
N SER A 75 4.40 12.95 -21.30
CA SER A 75 4.79 12.74 -22.70
C SER A 75 5.97 13.64 -23.04
N GLY A 76 7.07 13.03 -23.49
CA GLY A 76 8.24 13.74 -24.04
C GLY A 76 8.06 14.12 -25.50
#